data_AF-A0A2N6ES96-F1
#
_entry.id   AF-A0A2N6ES96-F1
#
_cell.length_a   1.000
_cell.length_b   1.000
_cell.length_c   1.000
_cell.angle_alpha   90.00
_cell.angle_beta   90.00
_cell.angle_gamma   90.00
#
_symmetry.space_group_name_H-M   'P 1'
#
loop_
_entity.id
_entity.type
_entity.pdbx_description
1 polymer ?
#
loop_
_entity_poly.entity_id
_entity_poly.type
_entity_poly.pdbx_seq_one_letter_code
_entity_poly.pdbx_strand_id
1 'polypeptide(L)'
;MTARNKLVLNILLFVSCVLLAGGALLYNYSYKLCWKCSTHEYYQRGKEFVTHADDELQHTGVDFIRLAADHGDVEAQLLLAESHAPSLPQGYVSTTPIAQEMLTPLVIRSRAIAKTLLSEAYNRLYAASNLSADQLYNMALLVEAGLIDRDNPGEATHDLLIQAAEAGNYPAMSRLGNDYHQKSEYALAKKWLRRAAEAGRDPQPALTLGDYFYYGKSESVNYEKAMHWYRLALQTQRTLSARDSEQQRLAAEDIPMARIDMAMRQLQKTRMQAPLTLTYHLSGDAKNYQIFVSDHPEGPIGEVTTIAQEVVATMDNSITLALSIPVRKKTFHSSNEGLNWVLQSYARSRYGSYSRFDFKLVR
;
A
#
# COMPACT_ATOMS: atom_id res chain seq x y z
N MET A 1 -6.49 -7.85 85.26
CA MET A 1 -7.20 -6.79 84.50
C MET A 1 -8.53 -6.50 85.16
N THR A 2 -8.81 -5.23 85.46
CA THR A 2 -10.13 -4.79 85.95
C THR A 2 -11.20 -4.97 84.86
N ALA A 3 -12.48 -5.11 85.25
CA ALA A 3 -13.59 -5.28 84.30
C ALA A 3 -13.63 -4.16 83.24
N ARG A 4 -13.27 -2.93 83.64
CA ARG A 4 -13.12 -1.78 82.75
C ARG A 4 -12.04 -1.99 81.67
N ASN A 5 -10.90 -2.57 82.04
CA ASN A 5 -9.81 -2.81 81.10
C ASN A 5 -10.13 -3.94 80.11
N LYS A 6 -10.92 -4.95 80.52
CA LYS A 6 -11.44 -5.99 79.61
C LYS A 6 -12.44 -5.43 78.60
N LEU A 7 -13.34 -4.54 79.04
CA LEU A 7 -14.30 -3.87 78.15
C LEU A 7 -13.58 -3.03 77.09
N VAL A 8 -12.61 -2.21 77.50
CA VAL A 8 -11.81 -1.38 76.57
C VAL A 8 -11.02 -2.25 75.59
N LEU A 9 -10.40 -3.33 76.04
CA LEU A 9 -9.67 -4.26 75.17
C LEU A 9 -10.59 -4.91 74.12
N ASN A 10 -11.78 -5.34 74.50
CA ASN A 10 -12.75 -5.94 73.59
C ASN A 10 -13.26 -4.94 72.55
N ILE A 11 -13.50 -3.68 72.95
CA ILE A 11 -13.88 -2.61 72.02
C ILE A 11 -12.76 -2.35 71.02
N LEU A 12 -11.49 -2.27 71.47
CA LEU A 12 -10.35 -2.07 70.59
C LEU A 12 -10.15 -3.24 69.61
N LEU A 13 -10.29 -4.49 70.08
CA LEU A 13 -10.24 -5.67 69.22
C LEU A 13 -11.37 -5.67 68.17
N PHE A 14 -12.59 -5.31 68.57
CA PHE A 14 -13.72 -5.23 67.65
C PHE A 14 -13.51 -4.15 66.58
N VAL A 15 -13.10 -2.94 66.97
CA VAL A 15 -12.80 -1.86 66.03
C VAL A 15 -11.64 -2.23 65.11
N SER A 16 -10.60 -2.88 65.62
CA SER A 16 -9.49 -3.37 64.81
C SER A 16 -9.93 -4.41 63.78
N CYS A 17 -10.81 -5.36 64.16
CA CYS A 17 -11.37 -6.33 63.22
C CYS A 17 -12.25 -5.66 62.16
N VAL A 18 -13.08 -4.68 62.53
CA VAL A 18 -13.91 -3.93 61.57
C VAL A 18 -13.04 -3.11 60.61
N LEU A 19 -11.97 -2.49 61.08
CA LEU A 19 -11.03 -1.74 60.24
C LEU A 19 -10.23 -2.66 59.32
N LEU A 20 -9.80 -3.85 59.79
CA LEU A 20 -9.11 -4.84 58.95
C LEU A 20 -10.05 -5.44 57.90
N ALA A 21 -11.27 -5.80 58.28
CA ALA A 21 -12.28 -6.32 57.34
C ALA A 21 -12.71 -5.23 56.34
N GLY A 22 -12.91 -4.00 56.81
CA GLY A 22 -13.20 -2.84 55.96
C GLY A 22 -12.03 -2.50 55.03
N GLY A 23 -10.78 -2.59 55.51
CA GLY A 23 -9.58 -2.39 54.72
C GLY A 23 -9.38 -3.48 53.67
N ALA A 24 -9.63 -4.75 54.00
CA ALA A 24 -9.57 -5.86 53.05
C ALA A 24 -10.68 -5.76 51.99
N LEU A 25 -11.89 -5.34 52.38
CA LEU A 25 -12.98 -5.04 51.44
C LEU A 25 -12.59 -3.88 50.54
N LEU A 26 -12.15 -2.75 51.08
CA LEU A 26 -11.72 -1.60 50.28
C LEU A 26 -10.52 -1.91 49.37
N TYR A 27 -9.60 -2.78 49.80
CA TYR A 27 -8.50 -3.26 48.97
C TYR A 27 -9.00 -4.14 47.81
N ASN A 28 -9.90 -5.08 48.10
CA ASN A 28 -10.58 -5.92 47.10
C ASN A 28 -11.49 -5.08 46.17
N TYR A 29 -12.01 -3.95 46.63
CA TYR A 29 -12.75 -3.01 45.80
C TYR A 29 -11.87 -1.96 45.11
N SER A 30 -10.61 -1.78 45.53
CA SER A 30 -9.71 -0.77 44.93
C SER A 30 -9.31 -1.13 43.50
N TYR A 31 -9.23 -2.43 43.18
CA TYR A 31 -9.09 -2.87 41.78
C TYR A 31 -10.43 -2.86 41.02
N LYS A 32 -11.58 -2.74 41.70
CA LYS A 32 -12.90 -2.58 41.06
C LYS A 32 -13.39 -1.13 40.97
N LEU A 33 -12.80 -0.21 41.72
CA LEU A 33 -13.21 1.20 41.80
C LEU A 33 -11.97 2.08 41.60
N CYS A 34 -11.89 2.75 40.46
CA CYS A 34 -10.80 3.69 40.21
C CYS A 34 -11.16 5.11 40.66
N TRP A 35 -10.90 5.44 41.92
CA TRP A 35 -11.28 6.71 42.54
C TRP A 35 -10.62 7.97 41.95
N LYS A 36 -9.62 7.82 41.06
CA LYS A 36 -8.89 8.92 40.40
C LYS A 36 -8.52 8.63 38.94
N CYS A 37 -9.16 7.66 38.28
CA CYS A 37 -8.84 7.37 36.89
C CYS A 37 -9.29 8.53 36.00
N SER A 38 -8.44 8.87 35.05
CA SER A 38 -8.83 9.56 33.82
C SER A 38 -9.80 8.70 33.01
N THR A 39 -10.54 9.33 32.10
CA THR A 39 -11.46 8.63 31.19
C THR A 39 -10.77 7.50 30.42
N HIS A 40 -9.53 7.74 29.98
CA HIS A 40 -8.77 6.76 29.23
C HIS A 40 -8.33 5.55 30.08
N GLU A 41 -8.01 5.76 31.36
CA GLU A 41 -7.67 4.66 32.26
C GLU A 41 -8.88 3.75 32.56
N TYR A 42 -10.09 4.31 32.59
CA TYR A 42 -11.31 3.50 32.64
C TYR A 42 -11.43 2.60 31.41
N TYR A 43 -11.18 3.13 30.21
CA TYR A 43 -11.17 2.34 28.99
C TYR A 43 -10.15 1.20 29.03
N GLN A 44 -8.90 1.48 29.42
CA GLN A 44 -7.86 0.44 29.45
C GLN A 44 -8.18 -0.66 30.46
N ARG A 45 -8.66 -0.31 31.66
CA ARG A 45 -9.08 -1.30 32.66
C ARG A 45 -10.31 -2.07 32.20
N GLY A 46 -11.26 -1.39 31.58
CA GLY A 46 -12.45 -2.02 31.02
C GLY A 46 -12.10 -3.09 30.00
N LYS A 47 -11.18 -2.78 29.09
CA LYS A 47 -10.62 -3.75 28.12
C LYS A 47 -9.95 -4.94 28.76
N GLU A 48 -9.11 -4.69 29.75
CA GLU A 48 -8.45 -5.77 30.49
C GLU A 48 -9.51 -6.69 31.13
N PHE A 49 -10.50 -6.11 31.80
CA PHE A 49 -11.52 -6.86 32.53
C PHE A 49 -12.45 -7.68 31.65
N VAL A 50 -12.88 -7.16 30.49
CA VAL A 50 -13.71 -7.95 29.56
C VAL A 50 -12.95 -9.14 28.96
N THR A 51 -11.61 -9.12 28.96
CA THR A 51 -10.80 -10.26 28.50
C THR A 51 -10.51 -11.30 29.58
N HIS A 52 -10.90 -11.04 30.84
CA HIS A 52 -10.77 -12.03 31.92
C HIS A 52 -11.87 -13.10 31.82
N ALA A 53 -11.59 -14.29 32.38
CA ALA A 53 -12.55 -15.40 32.40
C ALA A 53 -13.61 -15.29 33.50
N ASP A 54 -13.45 -14.35 34.43
CA ASP A 54 -14.37 -14.11 35.55
C ASP A 54 -15.55 -13.24 35.11
N ASP A 55 -16.77 -13.75 35.28
CA ASP A 55 -18.03 -13.10 34.86
C ASP A 55 -18.27 -11.75 35.56
N GLU A 56 -17.92 -11.63 36.84
CA GLU A 56 -18.08 -10.39 37.59
C GLU A 56 -17.12 -9.30 37.08
N LEU A 57 -15.89 -9.70 36.75
CA LEU A 57 -14.92 -8.79 36.12
C LEU A 57 -15.38 -8.38 34.73
N GLN A 58 -15.90 -9.31 33.93
CA GLN A 58 -16.42 -9.00 32.60
C GLN A 58 -17.51 -7.94 32.64
N HIS A 59 -18.51 -8.11 33.52
CA HIS A 59 -19.57 -7.12 33.71
C HIS A 59 -19.03 -5.75 34.17
N THR A 60 -18.10 -5.74 35.13
CA THR A 60 -17.42 -4.51 35.57
C THR A 60 -16.68 -3.84 34.41
N GLY A 61 -16.05 -4.65 33.55
CA GLY A 61 -15.35 -4.19 32.36
C GLY A 61 -16.27 -3.50 31.36
N VAL A 62 -17.48 -4.05 31.13
CA VAL A 62 -18.50 -3.42 30.27
C VAL A 62 -18.88 -2.05 30.83
N ASP A 63 -19.13 -1.94 32.13
CA ASP A 63 -19.53 -0.68 32.76
C ASP A 63 -18.43 0.37 32.66
N PHE A 64 -17.17 -0.02 32.80
CA PHE A 64 -16.02 0.87 32.62
C PHE A 64 -15.89 1.38 31.18
N ILE A 65 -16.09 0.51 30.18
CA ILE A 65 -16.05 0.90 28.77
C ILE A 65 -17.19 1.87 28.45
N ARG A 66 -18.41 1.59 28.94
CA ARG A 66 -19.57 2.50 28.78
C ARG A 66 -19.31 3.84 29.42
N LEU A 67 -18.84 3.86 30.66
CA LEU A 67 -18.51 5.08 31.38
C LEU A 67 -17.47 5.90 30.61
N ALA A 68 -16.40 5.27 30.13
CA ALA A 68 -15.37 5.95 29.34
C ALA A 68 -15.93 6.52 28.03
N ALA A 69 -16.78 5.76 27.32
CA ALA A 69 -17.43 6.19 26.09
C ALA A 69 -18.37 7.38 26.32
N ASP A 70 -19.16 7.37 27.39
CA ASP A 70 -20.06 8.46 27.78
C ASP A 70 -19.30 9.75 28.16
N HIS A 71 -18.09 9.59 28.69
CA HIS A 71 -17.18 10.70 29.02
C HIS A 71 -16.30 11.11 27.83
N GLY A 72 -16.58 10.60 26.62
CA GLY A 72 -15.97 11.06 25.37
C GLY A 72 -14.64 10.41 24.99
N ASP A 73 -14.24 9.31 25.63
CA ASP A 73 -13.10 8.52 25.14
C ASP A 73 -13.45 7.84 23.82
N VAL A 74 -12.74 8.23 22.76
CA VAL A 74 -13.02 7.80 21.39
C VAL A 74 -12.75 6.32 21.19
N GLU A 75 -11.70 5.78 21.81
CA GLU A 75 -11.35 4.37 21.65
C GLU A 75 -12.37 3.47 22.34
N ALA A 76 -12.90 3.90 23.49
CA ALA A 76 -14.03 3.27 24.16
C ALA A 76 -15.30 3.32 23.31
N GLN A 77 -15.61 4.48 22.73
CA GLN A 77 -16.76 4.64 21.82
C GLN A 77 -16.64 3.69 20.62
N LEU A 78 -15.48 3.61 19.97
CA LEU A 78 -15.24 2.71 18.83
C LEU A 78 -15.40 1.24 19.22
N LEU A 79 -14.73 0.78 20.28
CA LEU A 79 -14.85 -0.60 20.76
C LEU A 79 -16.30 -0.97 21.08
N LEU A 80 -17.01 -0.09 21.80
CA LEU A 80 -18.40 -0.33 22.16
C LEU A 80 -19.30 -0.37 20.91
N ALA A 81 -19.08 0.54 19.96
CA ALA A 81 -19.84 0.58 18.72
C ALA A 81 -19.63 -0.67 17.86
N GLU A 82 -18.38 -1.13 17.74
CA GLU A 82 -18.00 -2.36 17.03
C GLU A 82 -18.64 -3.60 17.66
N SER A 83 -18.72 -3.65 19.00
CA SER A 83 -19.39 -4.73 19.72
C SER A 83 -20.92 -4.66 19.65
N HIS A 84 -21.51 -3.48 19.43
CA HIS A 84 -22.94 -3.35 19.15
C HIS A 84 -23.31 -3.66 17.69
N ALA A 85 -22.42 -3.42 16.73
CA ALA A 85 -22.69 -3.53 15.30
C ALA A 85 -23.01 -4.97 14.89
N PRO A 86 -24.23 -5.33 14.43
CA PRO A 86 -24.59 -6.70 14.08
C PRO A 86 -23.63 -7.37 13.09
N SER A 87 -23.14 -6.58 12.13
CA SER A 87 -22.05 -6.90 11.23
C SER A 87 -21.26 -5.64 10.91
N LEU A 88 -19.95 -5.80 10.69
CA LEU A 88 -19.06 -4.77 10.18
C LEU A 88 -18.81 -5.01 8.68
N PRO A 89 -18.57 -3.95 7.89
CA PRO A 89 -18.34 -4.09 6.45
C PRO A 89 -17.07 -4.90 6.14
N GLN A 90 -17.06 -5.58 4.99
CA GLN A 90 -15.92 -6.38 4.58
C GLN A 90 -14.66 -5.51 4.44
N GLY A 91 -13.55 -5.98 5.01
CA GLY A 91 -12.28 -5.26 5.02
C GLY A 91 -12.14 -4.22 6.12
N TYR A 92 -13.15 -4.02 6.97
CA TYR A 92 -13.01 -3.24 8.20
C TYR A 92 -12.06 -3.95 9.17
N VAL A 93 -11.12 -3.20 9.74
CA VAL A 93 -10.15 -3.73 10.71
C VAL A 93 -10.33 -3.02 12.05
N SER A 94 -10.81 -3.75 13.07
CA SER A 94 -10.86 -3.23 14.44
C SER A 94 -9.45 -3.04 15.00
N THR A 95 -9.26 -1.95 15.76
CA THR A 95 -8.00 -1.70 16.49
C THR A 95 -7.83 -2.60 17.71
N THR A 96 -8.93 -3.19 18.21
CA THR A 96 -8.94 -4.03 19.43
C THR A 96 -9.78 -5.29 19.24
N PRO A 97 -9.39 -6.19 18.29
CA PRO A 97 -10.23 -7.32 17.88
C PRO A 97 -10.52 -8.30 19.02
N ILE A 98 -9.55 -8.57 19.90
CA ILE A 98 -9.73 -9.49 21.05
C ILE A 98 -10.76 -8.93 22.04
N ALA A 99 -10.63 -7.65 22.42
CA ALA A 99 -11.58 -7.02 23.33
C ALA A 99 -12.98 -6.93 22.68
N GLN A 100 -13.05 -6.66 21.37
CA GLN A 100 -14.30 -6.65 20.63
C GLN A 100 -15.00 -8.01 20.67
N GLU A 101 -14.25 -9.09 20.41
CA GLU A 101 -14.75 -10.47 20.44
C GLU A 101 -15.33 -10.81 21.81
N MET A 102 -14.59 -10.51 22.88
CA MET A 102 -15.01 -10.79 24.25
C MET A 102 -16.18 -9.91 24.73
N LEU A 103 -16.24 -8.64 24.29
CA LEU A 103 -17.30 -7.71 24.65
C LEU A 103 -18.62 -7.98 23.88
N THR A 104 -18.53 -8.48 22.65
CA THR A 104 -19.69 -8.72 21.77
C THR A 104 -20.81 -9.55 22.42
N PRO A 105 -20.56 -10.70 23.09
CA PRO A 105 -21.62 -11.46 23.75
C PRO A 105 -22.21 -10.77 24.99
N LEU A 106 -21.51 -9.77 25.56
CA LEU A 106 -21.91 -9.06 26.78
C LEU A 106 -22.78 -7.82 26.50
N VAL A 107 -22.97 -7.47 25.22
CA VAL A 107 -23.75 -6.29 24.82
C VAL A 107 -24.84 -6.65 23.81
N ILE A 108 -25.91 -5.85 23.79
CA ILE A 108 -27.02 -6.04 22.87
C ILE A 108 -26.56 -5.66 21.45
N ARG A 109 -26.82 -6.53 20.47
CA ARG A 109 -26.54 -6.23 19.06
C ARG A 109 -27.59 -5.23 18.53
N SER A 110 -27.15 -4.03 18.16
CA SER A 110 -28.01 -2.95 17.70
C SER A 110 -27.30 -2.07 16.68
N ARG A 111 -27.79 -2.11 15.44
CA ARG A 111 -27.28 -1.25 14.35
C ARG A 111 -27.46 0.24 14.68
N ALA A 112 -28.54 0.62 15.37
CA ALA A 112 -28.82 2.00 15.70
C ALA A 112 -27.80 2.56 16.73
N ILE A 113 -27.48 1.78 17.77
CA ILE A 113 -26.47 2.16 18.76
C ILE A 113 -25.10 2.26 18.10
N ALA A 114 -24.73 1.24 17.32
CA ALA A 114 -23.47 1.22 16.58
C ALA A 114 -23.32 2.43 15.66
N LYS A 115 -24.35 2.73 14.85
CA LYS A 115 -24.36 3.90 13.95
C LYS A 115 -24.12 5.21 14.70
N THR A 116 -24.78 5.38 15.83
CA THR A 116 -24.66 6.61 16.65
C THR A 116 -23.24 6.78 17.17
N LEU A 117 -22.71 5.75 17.84
CA LEU A 117 -21.37 5.78 18.43
C LEU A 117 -20.26 5.89 17.36
N LEU A 118 -20.36 5.14 16.26
CA LEU A 118 -19.41 5.23 15.15
C LEU A 118 -19.41 6.63 14.53
N SER A 119 -20.59 7.20 14.28
CA SER A 119 -20.71 8.55 13.71
C SER A 119 -20.07 9.58 14.64
N GLU A 120 -20.34 9.52 15.94
CA GLU A 120 -19.75 10.44 16.91
C GLU A 120 -18.22 10.32 16.97
N ALA A 121 -17.71 9.10 17.14
CA ALA A 121 -16.29 8.84 17.30
C ALA A 121 -15.49 9.23 16.05
N TYR A 122 -15.90 8.78 14.87
CA TYR A 122 -15.20 9.09 13.62
C TYR A 122 -15.32 10.57 13.24
N ASN A 123 -16.46 11.24 13.49
CA ASN A 123 -16.56 12.68 13.24
C ASN A 123 -15.65 13.49 14.18
N ARG A 124 -15.50 13.07 15.45
CA ARG A 124 -14.55 13.71 16.38
C ARG A 124 -13.11 13.53 15.92
N LEU A 125 -12.73 12.31 15.52
CA LEU A 125 -11.40 12.05 14.96
C LEU A 125 -11.14 12.89 13.71
N TYR A 126 -12.13 12.98 12.83
CA TYR A 126 -12.04 13.70 11.56
C TYR A 126 -11.88 15.20 11.78
N ALA A 127 -12.70 15.79 12.66
CA ALA A 127 -12.58 17.19 13.04
C ALA A 127 -11.22 17.51 13.68
N ALA A 128 -10.64 16.56 14.42
CA ALA A 128 -9.31 16.71 15.02
C ALA A 128 -8.15 16.47 14.03
N SER A 129 -8.43 16.11 12.77
CA SER A 129 -7.40 15.68 11.80
C SER A 129 -6.49 14.56 12.33
N ASN A 130 -7.05 13.68 13.17
CA ASN A 130 -6.33 12.65 13.92
C ASN A 130 -6.79 11.25 13.52
N LEU A 131 -6.84 10.95 12.22
CA LEU A 131 -7.06 9.59 11.73
C LEU A 131 -5.79 9.01 11.16
N SER A 132 -5.51 7.75 11.50
CA SER A 132 -4.55 6.93 10.79
C SER A 132 -5.05 6.57 9.38
N ALA A 133 -4.14 6.11 8.52
CA ALA A 133 -4.49 5.65 7.18
C ALA A 133 -5.55 4.53 7.20
N ASP A 134 -5.49 3.63 8.20
CA ASP A 134 -6.44 2.54 8.39
C ASP A 134 -7.79 3.04 8.92
N GLN A 135 -7.79 4.03 9.81
CA GLN A 135 -9.03 4.66 10.30
C GLN A 135 -9.74 5.44 9.18
N LEU A 136 -9.00 6.13 8.31
CA LEU A 136 -9.59 6.78 7.12
C LEU A 136 -10.26 5.75 6.20
N TYR A 137 -9.60 4.61 5.96
CA TYR A 137 -10.16 3.53 5.16
C TYR A 137 -11.40 2.91 5.82
N ASN A 138 -11.34 2.60 7.11
CA ASN A 138 -12.47 2.11 7.89
C ASN A 138 -13.66 3.08 7.82
N MET A 139 -13.41 4.38 7.98
CA MET A 139 -14.45 5.40 7.89
C MET A 139 -15.12 5.39 6.51
N ALA A 140 -14.35 5.26 5.43
CA ALA A 140 -14.91 5.14 4.07
C ALA A 140 -15.87 3.94 3.96
N LEU A 141 -15.48 2.77 4.49
CA LEU A 141 -16.34 1.57 4.51
C LEU A 141 -17.61 1.77 5.34
N LEU A 142 -17.52 2.50 6.45
CA LEU A 142 -18.66 2.78 7.32
C LEU A 142 -19.65 3.76 6.68
N VAL A 143 -19.17 4.78 5.96
CA VAL A 143 -20.01 5.69 5.18
C VAL A 143 -20.75 4.91 4.10
N GLU A 144 -20.06 4.08 3.34
CA GLU A 144 -20.65 3.23 2.31
C GLU A 144 -21.70 2.25 2.87
N ALA A 145 -21.44 1.67 4.05
CA ALA A 145 -22.39 0.79 4.74
C ALA A 145 -23.58 1.52 5.40
N GLY A 146 -23.61 2.86 5.34
CA GLY A 146 -24.63 3.70 5.99
C GLY A 146 -24.58 3.64 7.52
N LEU A 147 -23.42 3.31 8.08
CA LEU A 147 -23.13 3.37 9.53
C LEU A 147 -22.57 4.73 9.97
N ILE A 148 -22.20 5.58 9.00
CA ILE A 148 -21.91 7.00 9.19
C ILE A 148 -22.67 7.78 8.12
N ASP A 149 -23.50 8.73 8.52
CA ASP A 149 -24.22 9.58 7.58
C ASP A 149 -23.34 10.73 7.07
N ARG A 150 -23.33 10.94 5.76
CA ARG A 150 -22.66 12.06 5.09
C ARG A 150 -23.51 12.53 3.92
N ASP A 151 -23.41 13.82 3.60
CA ASP A 151 -23.91 14.35 2.33
C ASP A 151 -23.16 13.68 1.19
N ASN A 152 -23.89 13.25 0.15
CA ASN A 152 -23.34 12.53 -1.01
C ASN A 152 -22.38 11.37 -0.59
N PRO A 153 -22.89 10.30 0.02
CA PRO A 153 -22.05 9.25 0.62
C PRO A 153 -21.06 8.62 -0.37
N GLY A 154 -21.39 8.57 -1.67
CA GLY A 154 -20.46 8.09 -2.69
C GLY A 154 -19.25 9.00 -2.91
N GLU A 155 -19.44 10.32 -2.92
CA GLU A 155 -18.36 11.31 -3.03
C GLU A 155 -17.52 11.33 -1.76
N ALA A 156 -18.18 11.38 -0.59
CA ALA A 156 -17.49 11.31 0.70
C ALA A 156 -16.65 10.04 0.86
N THR A 157 -17.17 8.88 0.43
CA THR A 157 -16.41 7.62 0.41
C THR A 157 -15.20 7.73 -0.51
N HIS A 158 -15.36 8.30 -1.70
CA HIS A 158 -14.26 8.49 -2.64
C HIS A 158 -13.14 9.37 -2.08
N ASP A 159 -13.50 10.49 -1.46
CA ASP A 159 -12.53 11.43 -0.87
C ASP A 159 -11.78 10.82 0.32
N LEU A 160 -12.49 10.05 1.16
CA LEU A 160 -11.87 9.32 2.26
C LEU A 160 -10.91 8.23 1.75
N LEU A 161 -11.26 7.53 0.66
CA LEU A 161 -10.35 6.57 0.03
C LEU A 161 -9.10 7.25 -0.53
N ILE A 162 -9.22 8.44 -1.14
CA ILE A 162 -8.06 9.21 -1.60
C ILE A 162 -7.17 9.55 -0.41
N GLN A 163 -7.72 10.13 0.66
CA GLN A 163 -6.98 10.49 1.87
C GLN A 163 -6.27 9.26 2.48
N ALA A 164 -6.97 8.13 2.62
CA ALA A 164 -6.40 6.88 3.13
C ALA A 164 -5.25 6.38 2.25
N ALA A 165 -5.44 6.38 0.93
CA ALA A 165 -4.42 5.93 -0.03
C ALA A 165 -3.22 6.87 -0.07
N GLU A 166 -3.41 8.19 0.07
CA GLU A 166 -2.33 9.16 0.20
C GLU A 166 -1.50 8.93 1.46
N ALA A 167 -2.18 8.65 2.58
CA ALA A 167 -1.58 8.31 3.87
C ALA A 167 -0.93 6.91 3.92
N GLY A 168 -0.99 6.12 2.85
CA GLY A 168 -0.28 4.84 2.76
C GLY A 168 -1.14 3.58 2.96
N ASN A 169 -2.47 3.70 3.10
CA ASN A 169 -3.34 2.54 3.26
C ASN A 169 -3.41 1.73 1.96
N TYR A 170 -2.90 0.50 2.02
CA TYR A 170 -2.85 -0.41 0.87
C TYR A 170 -4.24 -0.80 0.33
N PRO A 171 -5.23 -1.22 1.17
CA PRO A 171 -6.59 -1.50 0.70
C PRO A 171 -7.21 -0.35 -0.08
N ALA A 172 -7.04 0.90 0.37
CA ALA A 172 -7.53 2.09 -0.31
C ALA A 172 -6.87 2.29 -1.68
N MET A 173 -5.55 2.13 -1.78
CA MET A 173 -4.83 2.20 -3.07
C MET A 173 -5.34 1.14 -4.06
N SER A 174 -5.51 -0.10 -3.60
CA SER A 174 -6.00 -1.21 -4.42
C SER A 174 -7.43 -0.95 -4.89
N ARG A 175 -8.29 -0.50 -3.97
CA ARG A 175 -9.69 -0.16 -4.26
C ARG A 175 -9.81 0.97 -5.28
N LEU A 176 -9.13 2.10 -5.07
CA LEU A 176 -9.12 3.20 -6.03
C LEU A 176 -8.59 2.74 -7.40
N GLY A 177 -7.51 1.95 -7.42
CA GLY A 177 -6.98 1.36 -8.64
C GLY A 177 -8.03 0.57 -9.42
N ASN A 178 -8.81 -0.25 -8.72
CA ASN A 178 -9.87 -1.07 -9.32
C ASN A 178 -11.10 -0.24 -9.73
N ASP A 179 -11.51 0.74 -8.93
CA ASP A 179 -12.66 1.60 -9.23
C ASP A 179 -12.40 2.41 -10.51
N TYR A 180 -11.22 3.05 -10.61
CA TYR A 180 -10.82 3.76 -11.82
C TYR A 180 -10.63 2.82 -13.01
N HIS A 181 -10.15 1.59 -12.78
CA HIS A 181 -10.04 0.58 -13.83
C HIS A 181 -11.41 0.24 -14.43
N GLN A 182 -12.42 0.00 -13.59
CA GLN A 182 -13.78 -0.31 -14.03
C GLN A 182 -14.42 0.84 -14.80
N LYS A 183 -14.12 2.09 -14.41
CA LYS A 183 -14.54 3.30 -15.13
C LYS A 183 -13.74 3.57 -16.41
N SER A 184 -12.79 2.71 -16.78
CA SER A 184 -11.86 2.92 -17.90
C SER A 184 -10.99 4.18 -17.79
N GLU A 185 -10.84 4.73 -16.59
CA GLU A 185 -9.99 5.88 -16.29
C GLU A 185 -8.55 5.42 -16.04
N TYR A 186 -7.95 4.78 -17.05
CA TYR A 186 -6.74 3.98 -16.90
C TYR A 186 -5.51 4.78 -16.42
N ALA A 187 -5.44 6.09 -16.68
CA ALA A 187 -4.36 6.93 -16.19
C ALA A 187 -4.41 7.09 -14.66
N LEU A 188 -5.60 7.31 -14.09
CA LEU A 188 -5.82 7.40 -12.65
C LEU A 188 -5.67 6.03 -11.99
N ALA A 189 -6.23 4.98 -12.59
CA ALA A 189 -6.05 3.61 -12.14
C ALA A 189 -4.55 3.24 -12.05
N LYS A 190 -3.77 3.55 -13.09
CA LYS A 190 -2.32 3.29 -13.13
C LYS A 190 -1.57 3.98 -11.98
N LYS A 191 -1.95 5.21 -11.59
CA LYS A 191 -1.34 5.93 -10.47
C LYS A 191 -1.48 5.14 -9.17
N TRP A 192 -2.70 4.69 -8.86
CA TRP A 192 -2.99 3.98 -7.61
C TRP A 192 -2.49 2.53 -7.62
N LEU A 193 -2.69 1.81 -8.73
CA LEU A 193 -2.19 0.45 -8.91
C LEU A 193 -0.66 0.39 -8.81
N ARG A 194 0.06 1.42 -9.29
CA ARG A 194 1.52 1.51 -9.13
C ARG A 194 1.93 1.51 -7.67
N ARG A 195 1.33 2.40 -6.87
CA ARG A 195 1.62 2.49 -5.43
C ARG A 195 1.26 1.18 -4.71
N ALA A 196 0.12 0.56 -5.07
CA ALA A 196 -0.28 -0.73 -4.53
C ALA A 196 0.69 -1.86 -4.90
N ALA A 197 1.17 -1.90 -6.14
CA ALA A 197 2.16 -2.88 -6.61
C ALA A 197 3.51 -2.73 -5.90
N GLU A 198 3.97 -1.48 -5.71
CA GLU A 198 5.22 -1.16 -5.02
C GLU A 198 5.15 -1.49 -3.52
N ALA A 199 3.97 -1.47 -2.91
CA ALA A 199 3.77 -1.91 -1.53
C ALA A 199 3.97 -3.43 -1.34
N GLY A 200 3.98 -4.23 -2.42
CA GLY A 200 4.37 -5.64 -2.39
C GLY A 200 3.47 -6.56 -1.55
N ARG A 201 2.20 -6.18 -1.31
CA ARG A 201 1.27 -6.98 -0.49
C ARG A 201 0.43 -7.98 -1.30
N ASP A 202 0.26 -7.74 -2.59
CA ASP A 202 -0.52 -8.58 -3.52
C ASP A 202 0.11 -8.46 -4.92
N PRO A 203 0.26 -9.56 -5.68
CA PRO A 203 0.73 -9.51 -7.06
C PRO A 203 -0.26 -8.85 -8.04
N GLN A 204 -1.56 -8.82 -7.74
CA GLN A 204 -2.62 -8.44 -8.69
C GLN A 204 -2.51 -7.00 -9.24
N PRO A 205 -2.16 -5.97 -8.44
CA PRO A 205 -1.93 -4.62 -8.98
C PRO A 205 -0.79 -4.60 -10.02
N ALA A 206 0.30 -5.32 -9.78
CA ALA A 206 1.41 -5.43 -10.71
C ALA A 206 1.02 -6.19 -11.99
N LEU A 207 0.22 -7.26 -11.88
CA LEU A 207 -0.33 -7.97 -13.05
C LEU A 207 -1.20 -7.05 -13.89
N THR A 208 -2.05 -6.24 -13.26
CA THR A 208 -2.95 -5.32 -13.96
C THR A 208 -2.17 -4.20 -14.65
N LEU A 209 -1.11 -3.66 -14.02
CA LEU A 209 -0.20 -2.71 -14.67
C LEU A 209 0.52 -3.35 -15.86
N GLY A 210 0.97 -4.60 -15.71
CA GLY A 210 1.57 -5.35 -16.82
C GLY A 210 0.59 -5.47 -17.99
N ASP A 211 -0.67 -5.82 -17.71
CA ASP A 211 -1.75 -5.89 -18.71
C ASP A 211 -2.00 -4.52 -19.37
N TYR A 212 -1.92 -3.41 -18.63
CA TYR A 212 -2.07 -2.07 -19.21
C TYR A 212 -1.00 -1.76 -20.25
N PHE A 213 0.25 -2.15 -19.99
CA PHE A 213 1.34 -1.97 -20.96
C PHE A 213 1.27 -3.01 -22.09
N TYR A 214 0.81 -4.23 -21.82
CA TYR A 214 0.66 -5.27 -22.83
C TYR A 214 -0.43 -4.91 -23.85
N TYR A 215 -1.57 -4.41 -23.40
CA TYR A 215 -2.72 -4.06 -24.26
C TYR A 215 -2.77 -2.58 -24.66
N GLY A 216 -1.92 -1.73 -24.10
CA GLY A 216 -1.88 -0.30 -24.41
C GLY A 216 -3.10 0.49 -23.90
N LYS A 217 -3.60 0.19 -22.69
CA LYS A 217 -4.84 0.78 -22.16
C LYS A 217 -4.74 2.25 -21.73
N SER A 218 -3.56 2.71 -21.30
CA SER A 218 -3.34 4.12 -20.89
C SER A 218 -2.21 4.82 -21.63
N GLU A 219 -1.41 4.06 -22.37
CA GLU A 219 -0.24 4.47 -23.13
C GLU A 219 -0.10 3.49 -24.31
N SER A 220 0.79 3.76 -25.26
CA SER A 220 1.12 2.81 -26.32
C SER A 220 1.62 1.47 -25.76
N VAL A 221 1.34 0.38 -26.47
CA VAL A 221 1.82 -0.97 -26.14
C VAL A 221 3.32 -0.97 -25.89
N ASN A 222 3.73 -1.58 -24.77
CA ASN A 222 5.13 -1.72 -24.38
C ASN A 222 5.35 -3.05 -23.63
N TYR A 223 5.76 -4.07 -24.38
CA TYR A 223 5.97 -5.42 -23.83
C TYR A 223 7.14 -5.51 -22.82
N GLU A 224 8.12 -4.60 -22.90
CA GLU A 224 9.22 -4.54 -21.92
C GLU A 224 8.72 -4.09 -20.55
N LYS A 225 7.95 -2.99 -20.51
CA LYS A 225 7.30 -2.51 -19.28
C LYS A 225 6.33 -3.55 -18.76
N ALA A 226 5.55 -4.20 -19.63
CA ALA A 226 4.66 -5.29 -19.23
C ALA A 226 5.42 -6.40 -18.50
N MET A 227 6.52 -6.88 -19.10
CA MET A 227 7.36 -7.92 -18.51
C MET A 227 8.01 -7.49 -17.19
N HIS A 228 8.41 -6.22 -17.05
CA HIS A 228 8.91 -5.69 -15.78
C HIS A 228 7.86 -5.83 -14.67
N TRP A 229 6.63 -5.38 -14.92
CA TRP A 229 5.54 -5.47 -13.93
C TRP A 229 5.14 -6.91 -13.63
N TYR A 230 5.09 -7.80 -14.63
CA TYR A 230 4.81 -9.21 -14.39
C TYR A 230 5.90 -9.91 -13.57
N ARG A 231 7.18 -9.51 -13.73
CA ARG A 231 8.27 -10.01 -12.88
C ARG A 231 8.15 -9.52 -11.44
N LEU A 232 7.74 -8.27 -11.23
CA LEU A 232 7.45 -7.76 -9.89
C LEU A 232 6.29 -8.53 -9.24
N ALA A 233 5.24 -8.84 -10.01
CA ALA A 233 4.14 -9.67 -9.55
C ALA A 233 4.63 -11.07 -9.15
N LEU A 234 5.45 -11.72 -9.99
CA LEU A 234 6.04 -13.03 -9.68
C LEU A 234 6.90 -12.99 -8.41
N GLN A 235 7.70 -11.94 -8.23
CA GLN A 235 8.50 -11.75 -7.03
C GLN A 235 7.62 -11.60 -5.79
N THR A 236 6.59 -10.78 -5.86
CA THR A 236 5.61 -10.60 -4.77
C THR A 236 4.95 -11.93 -4.44
N GLN A 237 4.48 -12.67 -5.45
CA GLN A 237 3.87 -13.98 -5.25
C GLN A 237 4.82 -14.96 -4.55
N ARG A 238 6.08 -15.03 -4.98
CA ARG A 238 7.12 -15.86 -4.34
C ARG A 238 7.36 -15.51 -2.89
N THR A 239 7.30 -14.23 -2.53
CA THR A 239 7.43 -13.80 -1.13
C THR A 239 6.24 -14.23 -0.29
N LEU A 240 5.02 -14.14 -0.84
CA LEU A 240 3.79 -14.52 -0.14
C LEU A 240 3.68 -16.03 0.06
N SER A 241 4.04 -16.82 -0.97
CA SER A 241 3.96 -18.28 -0.92
C SER A 241 5.23 -18.97 -0.41
N ALA A 242 6.20 -18.22 0.14
CA ALA A 242 7.50 -18.78 0.53
C ALA A 242 7.42 -19.94 1.53
N ARG A 243 6.38 -19.98 2.36
CA ARG A 243 6.13 -21.00 3.38
C ARG A 243 5.15 -22.09 2.95
N ASP A 244 4.57 -21.97 1.77
CA ASP A 244 3.60 -22.92 1.26
C ASP A 244 4.28 -24.19 0.74
N SER A 245 3.48 -25.25 0.54
CA SER A 245 3.96 -26.45 -0.13
C SER A 245 4.44 -26.15 -1.56
N GLU A 246 5.34 -26.97 -2.09
CA GLU A 246 5.85 -26.80 -3.45
C GLU A 246 4.75 -26.71 -4.51
N GLN A 247 3.74 -27.59 -4.40
CA GLN A 247 2.59 -27.60 -5.32
C GLN A 247 1.81 -26.29 -5.28
N GLN A 248 1.57 -25.73 -4.09
CA GLN A 248 0.88 -24.44 -3.94
C GLN A 248 1.70 -23.28 -4.51
N ARG A 249 3.03 -23.28 -4.30
CA ARG A 249 3.92 -22.25 -4.86
C ARG A 249 3.88 -22.25 -6.39
N LEU A 250 4.05 -23.43 -7.00
CA LEU A 250 4.01 -23.58 -8.45
C LEU A 250 2.66 -23.13 -9.04
N ALA A 251 1.56 -23.51 -8.39
CA ALA A 251 0.23 -23.08 -8.80
C ALA A 251 0.04 -21.56 -8.69
N ALA A 252 0.56 -20.94 -7.63
CA ALA A 252 0.44 -19.49 -7.44
C ALA A 252 1.34 -18.70 -8.41
N GLU A 253 2.51 -19.23 -8.78
CA GLU A 253 3.43 -18.61 -9.74
C GLU A 253 2.98 -18.72 -11.20
N ASP A 254 2.07 -19.66 -11.52
CA ASP A 254 1.65 -19.96 -12.89
C ASP A 254 1.12 -18.73 -13.65
N ILE A 255 0.23 -17.97 -13.00
CA ILE A 255 -0.39 -16.77 -13.61
C ILE A 255 0.66 -15.70 -13.98
N PRO A 256 1.56 -15.25 -13.07
CA PRO A 256 2.62 -14.32 -13.45
C PRO A 256 3.56 -14.89 -14.51
N MET A 257 3.94 -16.17 -14.42
CA MET A 257 4.85 -16.80 -15.39
C MET A 257 4.24 -16.87 -16.79
N ALA A 258 2.97 -17.24 -16.91
CA ALA A 258 2.25 -17.27 -18.18
C ALA A 258 2.21 -15.88 -18.84
N ARG A 259 1.93 -14.83 -18.06
CA ARG A 259 1.97 -13.44 -18.53
C ARG A 259 3.36 -12.99 -18.97
N ILE A 260 4.42 -13.41 -18.26
CA ILE A 260 5.81 -13.17 -18.66
C ILE A 260 6.11 -13.85 -20.01
N ASP A 261 5.73 -15.12 -20.19
CA ASP A 261 5.91 -15.85 -21.45
C ASP A 261 5.13 -15.20 -22.60
N MET A 262 3.87 -14.81 -22.37
CA MET A 262 3.07 -14.06 -23.34
C MET A 262 3.77 -12.77 -23.80
N ALA A 263 4.23 -11.95 -22.85
CA ALA A 263 4.96 -10.71 -23.15
C ALA A 263 6.25 -11.00 -23.91
N MET A 264 7.02 -12.02 -23.52
CA MET A 264 8.25 -12.42 -24.20
C MET A 264 8.00 -12.86 -25.64
N ARG A 265 6.96 -13.65 -25.90
CA ARG A 265 6.60 -14.09 -27.27
C ARG A 265 6.22 -12.92 -28.15
N GLN A 266 5.42 -11.97 -27.66
CA GLN A 266 5.08 -10.78 -28.43
C GLN A 266 6.31 -9.93 -28.73
N LEU A 267 7.19 -9.82 -27.74
CA LEU A 267 8.45 -9.12 -27.89
C LEU A 267 9.33 -9.82 -28.95
N GLN A 268 9.49 -11.15 -28.91
CA GLN A 268 10.20 -11.90 -29.95
C GLN A 268 9.56 -11.75 -31.33
N LYS A 269 8.23 -11.75 -31.44
CA LYS A 269 7.52 -11.52 -32.71
C LYS A 269 7.82 -10.13 -33.27
N THR A 270 7.79 -9.09 -32.44
CA THR A 270 8.19 -7.73 -32.84
C THR A 270 9.67 -7.67 -33.22
N ARG A 271 10.54 -8.44 -32.56
CA ARG A 271 11.96 -8.59 -32.95
C ARG A 271 12.18 -9.32 -34.28
N MET A 272 11.24 -10.18 -34.68
CA MET A 272 11.30 -10.97 -35.94
C MET A 272 10.62 -10.27 -37.13
N GLN A 273 9.96 -9.13 -36.91
CA GLN A 273 9.59 -8.25 -38.03
C GLN A 273 10.89 -7.76 -38.69
N ALA A 274 10.94 -7.81 -40.03
CA ALA A 274 12.15 -7.67 -40.85
C ALA A 274 13.12 -6.59 -40.32
N PRO A 275 14.44 -6.83 -40.35
CA PRO A 275 15.40 -5.87 -39.84
C PRO A 275 15.15 -4.49 -40.45
N LEU A 276 14.97 -3.50 -39.59
CA LEU A 276 14.75 -2.14 -40.05
C LEU A 276 16.05 -1.68 -40.69
N THR A 277 16.03 -1.52 -42.02
CA THR A 277 17.18 -1.02 -42.75
C THR A 277 17.22 0.49 -42.65
N LEU A 278 18.15 1.02 -41.87
CA LEU A 278 18.40 2.46 -41.78
C LEU A 278 19.51 2.82 -42.77
N THR A 279 19.19 3.75 -43.67
CA THR A 279 20.19 4.33 -44.57
C THR A 279 20.90 5.47 -43.87
N TYR A 280 22.23 5.44 -43.92
CA TYR A 280 23.07 6.48 -43.32
C TYR A 280 24.11 6.96 -44.32
N HIS A 281 24.58 8.19 -44.13
CA HIS A 281 25.70 8.75 -44.88
C HIS A 281 26.65 9.48 -43.92
N LEU A 282 27.89 9.65 -44.35
CA LEU A 282 28.96 10.23 -43.56
C LEU A 282 29.41 11.54 -44.21
N SER A 283 29.67 12.56 -43.41
CA SER A 283 30.22 13.83 -43.86
C SER A 283 31.46 14.18 -43.04
N GLY A 284 32.57 14.50 -43.69
CA GLY A 284 33.85 14.81 -43.05
C GLY A 284 35.02 14.03 -43.66
N ASP A 285 36.07 13.83 -42.86
CA ASP A 285 37.28 13.11 -43.25
C ASP A 285 37.45 11.79 -42.47
N ALA A 286 38.51 11.04 -42.77
CA ALA A 286 38.75 9.72 -42.17
C ALA A 286 39.03 9.76 -40.66
N LYS A 287 39.42 10.91 -40.10
CA LYS A 287 39.69 11.08 -38.67
C LYS A 287 38.47 11.67 -37.95
N ASN A 288 37.73 12.56 -38.61
CA ASN A 288 36.63 13.33 -38.06
C ASN A 288 35.46 13.32 -39.04
N TYR A 289 34.41 12.58 -38.71
CA TYR A 289 33.19 12.54 -39.51
C TYR A 289 31.93 12.56 -38.65
N GLN A 290 30.90 13.16 -39.22
CA GLN A 290 29.55 13.23 -38.69
C GLN A 290 28.67 12.18 -39.36
N ILE A 291 27.74 11.62 -38.59
CA ILE A 291 26.88 10.51 -39.01
C ILE A 291 25.46 11.03 -39.15
N PHE A 292 24.87 10.83 -40.32
CA PHE A 292 23.52 11.26 -40.64
C PHE A 292 22.68 10.05 -41.04
N VAL A 293 21.41 10.03 -40.63
CA VAL A 293 20.47 8.94 -40.93
C VAL A 293 19.23 9.52 -41.57
N SER A 294 18.66 8.80 -42.54
CA SER A 294 17.54 9.29 -43.37
C SER A 294 16.26 9.64 -42.60
N ASP A 295 16.05 9.05 -41.42
CA ASP A 295 14.91 9.30 -40.55
C ASP A 295 15.16 10.44 -39.54
N HIS A 296 16.33 11.10 -39.60
CA HIS A 296 16.71 12.25 -38.79
C HIS A 296 17.24 13.41 -39.67
N PRO A 297 16.34 14.14 -40.37
CA PRO A 297 16.75 15.19 -41.31
C PRO A 297 17.25 16.48 -40.63
N GLU A 298 17.06 16.63 -39.32
CA GLU A 298 17.34 17.86 -38.57
C GLU A 298 18.84 18.10 -38.30
N GLY A 299 19.68 17.08 -38.52
CA GLY A 299 21.11 17.16 -38.28
C GLY A 299 21.78 15.80 -38.07
N PRO A 300 23.07 15.78 -37.71
CA PRO A 300 23.78 14.54 -37.44
C PRO A 300 23.27 13.90 -36.15
N ILE A 301 23.25 12.56 -36.11
CA ILE A 301 22.89 11.80 -34.89
C ILE A 301 24.08 11.67 -33.93
N GLY A 302 25.28 11.96 -34.42
CA GLY A 302 26.53 11.89 -33.67
C GLY A 302 27.75 12.05 -34.57
N GLU A 303 28.92 11.99 -33.95
CA GLU A 303 30.22 12.14 -34.60
C GLU A 303 31.23 11.14 -34.06
N VAL A 304 32.25 10.84 -34.89
CA VAL A 304 33.40 10.03 -34.50
C VAL A 304 34.67 10.82 -34.82
N THR A 305 35.53 10.97 -33.82
CA THR A 305 36.75 11.78 -33.85
C THR A 305 37.94 10.91 -33.44
N THR A 306 39.04 10.98 -34.17
CA THR A 306 40.27 10.24 -33.88
C THR A 306 41.36 11.21 -33.43
N ILE A 307 41.70 11.17 -32.14
CA ILE A 307 42.71 12.04 -31.53
C ILE A 307 43.80 11.15 -30.91
N ALA A 308 45.06 11.36 -31.29
CA ALA A 308 46.21 10.69 -30.68
C ALA A 308 46.09 9.15 -30.56
N GLN A 309 45.56 8.48 -31.60
CA GLN A 309 45.31 7.03 -31.67
C GLN A 309 44.12 6.52 -30.84
N GLU A 310 43.36 7.41 -30.18
CA GLU A 310 42.09 7.07 -29.56
C GLU A 310 40.91 7.50 -30.43
N VAL A 311 39.93 6.62 -30.59
CA VAL A 311 38.69 6.90 -31.31
C VAL A 311 37.61 7.21 -30.29
N VAL A 312 36.96 8.36 -30.47
CA VAL A 312 35.92 8.84 -29.58
C VAL A 312 34.64 9.01 -30.38
N ALA A 313 33.56 8.35 -29.95
CA ALA A 313 32.25 8.51 -30.55
C ALA A 313 31.33 9.28 -29.59
N THR A 314 30.61 10.26 -30.13
CA THR A 314 29.74 11.15 -29.37
C THR A 314 28.36 11.21 -30.01
N MET A 315 27.31 10.99 -29.22
CA MET A 315 25.91 11.16 -29.62
C MET A 315 25.54 12.64 -29.57
N ASP A 316 24.78 13.09 -30.56
CA ASP A 316 24.28 14.47 -30.60
C ASP A 316 23.30 14.74 -29.43
N ASN A 317 23.26 15.99 -28.97
CA ASN A 317 22.42 16.39 -27.84
C ASN A 317 20.91 16.38 -28.15
N SER A 318 20.54 16.51 -29.43
CA SER A 318 19.16 16.39 -29.91
C SER A 318 18.57 14.99 -29.71
N ILE A 319 19.40 13.96 -29.57
CA ILE A 319 18.94 12.58 -29.39
C ILE A 319 18.61 12.31 -27.92
N THR A 320 17.36 11.95 -27.64
CA THR A 320 16.94 11.41 -26.33
C THR A 320 17.41 9.97 -26.19
N LEU A 321 18.31 9.69 -25.24
CA LEU A 321 18.89 8.35 -25.07
C LEU A 321 17.92 7.34 -24.43
N ALA A 322 17.95 6.09 -24.92
CA ALA A 322 17.31 4.97 -24.22
C ALA A 322 17.95 4.72 -22.84
N LEU A 323 17.15 4.24 -21.88
CA LEU A 323 17.60 3.86 -20.54
C LEU A 323 18.77 2.87 -20.52
N SER A 324 18.93 2.07 -21.58
CA SER A 324 20.01 1.08 -21.74
C SER A 324 21.35 1.69 -22.18
N ILE A 325 21.39 3.00 -22.49
CA ILE A 325 22.58 3.71 -22.97
C ILE A 325 23.02 4.69 -21.88
N PRO A 326 24.03 4.34 -21.07
CA PRO A 326 24.37 5.10 -19.87
C PRO A 326 25.15 6.39 -20.14
N VAL A 327 25.72 6.55 -21.34
CA VAL A 327 26.62 7.66 -21.68
C VAL A 327 26.40 8.17 -23.09
N ARG A 328 26.54 9.49 -23.29
CA ARG A 328 26.52 10.14 -24.62
C ARG A 328 27.85 10.04 -25.38
N LYS A 329 28.95 9.73 -24.68
CA LYS A 329 30.30 9.70 -25.23
C LYS A 329 31.02 8.43 -24.78
N LYS A 330 31.70 7.76 -25.70
CA LYS A 330 32.44 6.52 -25.41
C LYS A 330 33.68 6.38 -26.31
N THR A 331 34.74 5.76 -25.78
CA THR A 331 35.99 5.51 -26.50
C THR A 331 36.01 4.09 -27.08
N PHE A 332 36.70 3.94 -28.22
CA PHE A 332 36.76 2.70 -29.02
C PHE A 332 38.17 2.48 -29.58
N HIS A 333 38.45 1.24 -30.01
CA HIS A 333 39.72 0.89 -30.63
C HIS A 333 39.75 1.17 -32.13
N SER A 334 38.59 1.33 -32.77
CA SER A 334 38.50 1.66 -34.20
C SER A 334 37.33 2.58 -34.53
N SER A 335 37.47 3.34 -35.63
CA SER A 335 36.42 4.21 -36.15
C SER A 335 35.14 3.45 -36.48
N ASN A 336 35.25 2.20 -36.94
CA ASN A 336 34.10 1.35 -37.24
C ASN A 336 33.30 0.95 -35.99
N GLU A 337 33.98 0.68 -34.88
CA GLU A 337 33.32 0.41 -33.60
C GLU A 337 32.58 1.64 -33.09
N GLY A 338 33.20 2.82 -33.21
CA GLY A 338 32.58 4.10 -32.86
C GLY A 338 31.34 4.39 -33.70
N LEU A 339 31.43 4.23 -35.02
CA LEU A 339 30.32 4.37 -35.96
C LEU A 339 29.17 3.42 -35.62
N ASN A 340 29.48 2.13 -35.45
CA ASN A 340 28.47 1.12 -35.14
C ASN A 340 27.80 1.42 -33.78
N TRP A 341 28.55 1.89 -32.80
CA TRP A 341 27.99 2.29 -31.51
C TRP A 341 27.03 3.48 -31.63
N VAL A 342 27.36 4.52 -32.40
CA VAL A 342 26.46 5.67 -32.62
C VAL A 342 25.18 5.23 -33.33
N LEU A 343 25.31 4.48 -34.43
CA LEU A 343 24.17 3.96 -35.21
C LEU A 343 23.25 3.08 -34.35
N GLN A 344 23.81 2.13 -33.61
CA GLN A 344 23.03 1.27 -32.70
C GLN A 344 22.41 2.06 -31.55
N SER A 345 23.14 3.03 -30.98
CA SER A 345 22.62 3.85 -29.88
C SER A 345 21.45 4.72 -30.31
N TYR A 346 21.55 5.35 -31.48
CA TYR A 346 20.45 6.08 -32.11
C TYR A 346 19.26 5.15 -32.38
N ALA A 347 19.49 4.03 -33.06
CA ALA A 347 18.43 3.09 -33.43
C ALA A 347 17.71 2.53 -32.20
N ARG A 348 18.43 2.20 -31.12
CA ARG A 348 17.83 1.75 -29.85
C ARG A 348 17.06 2.85 -29.13
N SER A 349 17.53 4.08 -29.21
CA SER A 349 16.87 5.25 -28.61
C SER A 349 15.57 5.59 -29.32
N ARG A 350 15.56 5.48 -30.66
CA ARG A 350 14.41 5.83 -31.51
C ARG A 350 13.39 4.70 -31.62
N TYR A 351 13.86 3.46 -31.78
CA TYR A 351 13.05 2.30 -32.15
C TYR A 351 13.02 1.19 -31.08
N GLY A 352 13.74 1.37 -29.97
CA GLY A 352 13.80 0.41 -28.86
C GLY A 352 14.99 -0.56 -28.93
N SER A 353 15.35 -1.14 -27.78
CA SER A 353 16.63 -1.85 -27.58
C SER A 353 16.74 -3.22 -28.26
N TYR A 354 15.70 -3.66 -28.94
CA TYR A 354 15.50 -5.08 -29.26
C TYR A 354 15.20 -5.39 -30.72
N SER A 355 15.00 -4.39 -31.57
CA SER A 355 14.88 -4.57 -33.02
C SER A 355 16.25 -4.93 -33.63
N ARG A 356 16.28 -5.80 -34.64
CA ARG A 356 17.48 -5.95 -35.48
C ARG A 356 17.52 -4.79 -36.46
N PHE A 357 18.65 -4.10 -36.51
CA PHE A 357 18.88 -2.99 -37.42
C PHE A 357 19.95 -3.40 -38.42
N ASP A 358 19.65 -3.19 -39.70
CA ASP A 358 20.65 -3.23 -40.75
C ASP A 358 20.98 -1.79 -41.13
N PHE A 359 22.26 -1.47 -41.22
CA PHE A 359 22.71 -0.14 -41.59
C PHE A 359 23.29 -0.17 -43.00
N LYS A 360 22.66 0.57 -43.92
CA LYS A 360 23.08 0.65 -45.31
C LYS A 360 23.72 2.01 -45.57
N LEU A 361 25.03 2.00 -45.85
CA LEU A 361 25.73 3.20 -46.25
C LEU A 361 25.23 3.66 -47.63
N VAL A 362 24.85 4.92 -47.74
CA VAL A 362 24.53 5.61 -48.99
C VAL A 362 25.66 6.59 -49.27
N ARG A 363 26.14 6.59 -50.51
CA ARG A 363 27.23 7.49 -50.96
C ARG A 363 26.73 8.90 -51.19
#